data_AF-A0A564Y6Q5-F1
#
_entry.id   AF-A0A564Y6Q5-F1
#
_cell.length_a   1.000
_cell.length_b   1.000
_cell.length_c   1.000
_cell.angle_alpha   90.00
_cell.angle_beta   90.00
_cell.angle_gamma   90.00
#
_symmetry.space_group_name_H-M   'P 1'
#
loop_
_entity.id
_entity.type
_entity.pdbx_description
1 polymer ?
#
loop_
_entity_poly.entity_id
_entity_poly.type
_entity_poly.pdbx_seq_one_letter_code
_entity_poly.pdbx_strand_id
1 'polypeptide(L)'
;MANLSKAEVDDIREVFEVFDFWDGRDGMVDARELQYTFEEFLSVYQAIKYESLPPFKDQFMQVFKSYDRESQGVLTVAQIRHILGTYGERLDDEETDRILELLGYQHGIVKYEAFIDRILEETKESAFSDN
;
A
#
# COMPACT_ATOMS: atom_id res chain seq x y z
N MET A 1 13.50 -16.04 -1.96
CA MET A 1 13.16 -15.89 -3.39
C MET A 1 11.71 -15.45 -3.45
N ALA A 2 11.45 -14.18 -3.77
CA ALA A 2 10.08 -13.69 -3.89
C ALA A 2 9.41 -14.42 -5.07
N ASN A 3 8.22 -14.97 -4.86
CA ASN A 3 7.40 -15.52 -5.94
C ASN A 3 6.69 -14.36 -6.63
N LEU A 4 7.35 -13.75 -7.61
CA LEU A 4 6.74 -12.75 -8.48
C LEU A 4 5.73 -13.41 -9.42
N SER A 5 4.58 -12.79 -9.62
CA SER A 5 3.64 -13.20 -10.65
C SER A 5 4.19 -12.87 -12.05
N LYS A 6 3.71 -13.59 -13.06
CA LYS A 6 4.14 -13.39 -14.45
C LYS A 6 3.87 -11.96 -14.94
N ALA A 7 2.79 -11.32 -14.49
CA ALA A 7 2.46 -9.94 -14.81
C ALA A 7 3.50 -8.98 -14.23
N GLU A 8 3.86 -9.15 -12.96
CA GLU A 8 4.86 -8.30 -12.30
C GLU A 8 6.24 -8.40 -12.94
N VAL A 9 6.63 -9.59 -13.41
CA VAL A 9 7.88 -9.77 -14.14
C VAL A 9 7.85 -9.06 -15.50
N ASP A 10 6.69 -9.03 -16.16
CA ASP A 10 6.50 -8.36 -17.44
C ASP A 10 6.60 -6.83 -17.28
N ASP A 11 5.94 -6.28 -16.27
CA ASP A 11 5.99 -4.84 -15.94
C ASP A 11 7.42 -4.38 -15.63
N ILE A 12 8.15 -5.15 -14.81
CA ILE A 12 9.56 -4.85 -14.46
C ILE A 12 10.44 -4.88 -15.69
N ARG A 13 10.19 -5.85 -16.58
CA ARG A 13 10.96 -6.02 -17.81
C ARG A 13 10.73 -4.85 -18.76
N GLU A 14 9.49 -4.36 -18.86
CA GLU A 14 9.18 -3.20 -19.70
C GLU A 14 9.88 -1.93 -19.20
N VAL A 15 9.87 -1.68 -17.88
CA VAL A 15 10.62 -0.58 -17.28
C VAL A 15 12.11 -0.73 -17.55
N PHE A 16 12.68 -1.92 -17.33
CA PHE A 16 14.09 -2.19 -17.59
C PHE A 16 14.49 -1.91 -19.05
N GLU A 17 13.70 -2.37 -20.02
CA GLU A 17 13.97 -2.14 -21.45
C GLU A 17 13.85 -0.67 -21.83
N VAL A 18 13.00 0.12 -21.16
CA VAL A 18 12.95 1.57 -21.37
C VAL A 18 14.24 2.22 -20.87
N PHE A 19 14.74 1.85 -19.69
CA PHE A 19 16.00 2.41 -19.19
C PHE A 19 17.21 1.99 -20.05
N ASP A 20 17.31 0.70 -20.40
CA ASP A 20 18.32 0.13 -21.31
C ASP A 20 18.25 0.74 -22.73
N PHE A 21 17.06 1.11 -23.21
CA PHE A 21 16.92 1.80 -24.50
C PHE A 21 17.57 3.20 -24.49
N TRP A 22 17.56 3.89 -23.36
CA TRP A 22 18.11 5.24 -23.24
C TRP A 22 19.63 5.27 -23.03
N ASP A 23 20.25 4.18 -22.59
CA ASP A 23 21.70 4.12 -22.31
C ASP A 23 22.53 3.35 -23.37
N GLY A 24 21.89 2.63 -24.29
CA GLY A 24 22.58 2.05 -25.45
C GLY A 24 22.20 0.63 -25.81
N ARG A 25 21.26 0.03 -25.06
CA ARG A 25 20.70 -1.30 -25.27
C ARG A 25 21.75 -2.40 -25.17
N ASP A 26 22.58 -2.33 -24.14
CA ASP A 26 23.61 -3.33 -23.87
C ASP A 26 23.12 -4.46 -22.95
N GLY A 27 21.86 -4.38 -22.50
CA GLY A 27 21.22 -5.31 -21.59
C GLY A 27 21.52 -5.00 -20.12
N MET A 28 22.02 -3.80 -19.81
CA MET A 28 22.28 -3.29 -18.47
C MET A 28 21.62 -1.91 -18.31
N VAL A 29 21.40 -1.50 -17.06
CA VAL A 29 20.92 -0.13 -16.78
C VAL A 29 22.02 0.64 -16.07
N ASP A 30 22.52 1.69 -16.72
CA ASP A 30 23.63 2.51 -16.24
C ASP A 30 23.12 3.83 -15.61
N ALA A 31 22.75 3.78 -14.34
CA ALA A 31 22.35 4.98 -13.60
C ALA A 31 23.58 5.69 -13.03
N ARG A 32 24.11 6.69 -13.75
CA ARG A 32 25.25 7.59 -13.35
C ARG A 32 26.29 6.89 -12.44
N GLU A 33 27.22 6.19 -13.10
CA GLU A 33 28.37 5.45 -12.54
C GLU A 33 28.12 4.07 -11.93
N LEU A 34 26.88 3.55 -11.95
CA LEU A 34 26.59 2.18 -11.49
C LEU A 34 25.84 1.39 -12.58
N GLN A 35 26.44 0.29 -13.03
CA GLN A 35 25.82 -0.68 -13.93
C GLN A 35 25.07 -1.70 -13.09
N TYR A 36 23.76 -1.88 -13.32
CA TYR A 36 22.96 -2.87 -12.62
C TYR A 36 22.56 -4.01 -13.56
N THR A 37 22.80 -5.25 -13.12
CA THR A 37 22.20 -6.43 -13.76
C THR A 37 20.70 -6.50 -13.48
N PHE A 38 19.95 -7.22 -14.32
CA PHE A 38 18.51 -7.42 -14.09
C PHE A 38 18.19 -7.99 -12.69
N GLU A 39 19.04 -8.87 -12.13
CA GLU A 39 18.85 -9.41 -10.78
C GLU A 39 19.05 -8.36 -9.68
N GLU A 40 19.99 -7.44 -9.86
CA GLU A 40 20.23 -6.31 -8.95
C GLU A 40 19.12 -5.26 -9.08
N PHE A 41 18.71 -4.93 -10.30
CA PHE A 41 17.57 -4.06 -10.57
C PHE A 41 16.29 -4.65 -9.99
N LEU A 42 16.08 -5.97 -10.11
CA LEU A 42 14.95 -6.68 -9.50
C LEU A 42 15.03 -6.66 -7.98
N SER A 43 16.22 -6.71 -7.38
CA SER A 43 16.39 -6.58 -5.93
C SER A 43 16.07 -5.16 -5.44
N VAL A 44 16.50 -4.13 -6.18
CA VAL A 44 16.18 -2.72 -5.90
C VAL A 44 14.71 -2.42 -6.17
N TYR A 45 14.13 -2.94 -7.25
CA TYR A 45 12.70 -2.81 -7.55
C TYR A 45 11.85 -3.56 -6.53
N GLN A 46 12.28 -4.75 -6.10
CA GLN A 46 11.62 -5.48 -5.02
C GLN A 46 11.73 -4.72 -3.70
N ALA A 47 12.87 -4.12 -3.41
CA ALA A 47 12.99 -3.20 -2.28
C ALA A 47 12.03 -2.01 -2.47
N ILE A 48 12.05 -1.26 -3.56
CA ILE A 48 11.16 -0.10 -3.73
C ILE A 48 9.67 -0.49 -3.72
N LYS A 49 9.28 -1.60 -4.36
CA LYS A 49 7.89 -2.06 -4.47
C LYS A 49 7.39 -2.79 -3.22
N TYR A 50 8.21 -3.65 -2.61
CA TYR A 50 7.85 -4.43 -1.42
C TYR A 50 8.41 -3.85 -0.12
N GLU A 51 9.18 -2.77 -0.14
CA GLU A 51 9.54 -1.95 1.03
C GLU A 51 8.64 -0.71 1.09
N SER A 52 7.93 -0.35 0.00
CA SER A 52 6.79 0.59 0.06
C SER A 52 5.43 -0.07 0.33
N LEU A 53 5.33 -1.41 0.23
CA LEU A 53 4.09 -2.16 0.43
C LEU A 53 4.36 -3.51 1.13
N PRO A 54 4.96 -3.56 2.33
CA PRO A 54 4.15 -3.50 3.57
C PRO A 54 4.88 -2.98 4.85
N PRO A 55 4.14 -2.58 5.90
CA PRO A 55 2.75 -2.93 6.13
C PRO A 55 1.93 -1.71 6.58
N PHE A 56 1.35 -0.97 5.62
CA PHE A 56 0.26 -0.04 5.95
C PHE A 56 -0.82 -0.77 6.76
N LYS A 57 -1.10 -2.04 6.44
CA LYS A 57 -1.94 -2.93 7.24
C LYS A 57 -1.46 -3.10 8.68
N ASP A 58 -0.23 -3.54 8.94
CA ASP A 58 0.24 -3.79 10.31
C ASP A 58 0.44 -2.49 11.09
N GLN A 59 0.77 -1.38 10.42
CA GLN A 59 0.84 -0.07 11.05
C GLN A 59 -0.55 0.39 11.51
N PHE A 60 -1.57 0.27 10.65
CA PHE A 60 -2.96 0.48 11.04
C PHE A 60 -3.36 -0.52 12.14
N MET A 61 -3.01 -1.79 12.01
CA MET A 61 -3.34 -2.81 13.01
C MET A 61 -2.76 -2.48 14.38
N GLN A 62 -1.50 -2.02 14.44
CA GLN A 62 -0.84 -1.61 15.68
C GLN A 62 -1.50 -0.39 16.31
N VAL A 63 -1.86 0.62 15.51
CA VAL A 63 -2.56 1.81 15.99
C VAL A 63 -3.93 1.44 16.55
N PHE A 64 -4.74 0.71 15.79
CA PHE A 64 -6.09 0.32 16.24
C PHE A 64 -6.02 -0.59 17.47
N LYS A 65 -5.06 -1.52 17.53
CA LYS A 65 -4.81 -2.36 18.71
C LYS A 65 -4.39 -1.57 19.94
N SER A 66 -3.68 -0.45 19.79
CA SER A 66 -3.34 0.43 20.92
C SER A 66 -4.56 1.13 21.55
N TYR A 67 -5.62 1.32 20.76
CA TYR A 67 -6.89 1.88 21.23
C TYR A 67 -7.85 0.81 21.78
N ASP A 68 -7.73 -0.44 21.33
CA ASP A 68 -8.48 -1.60 21.83
C ASP A 68 -7.90 -2.13 23.15
N ARG A 69 -8.13 -1.39 24.25
CA ARG A 69 -7.64 -1.72 25.59
C ARG A 69 -8.10 -3.09 26.10
N GLU A 70 -9.26 -3.55 25.64
CA GLU A 70 -9.87 -4.82 26.04
C GLU A 70 -9.50 -5.97 25.11
N SER A 71 -8.70 -5.71 24.06
CA SER A 71 -8.28 -6.68 23.04
C SER A 71 -9.45 -7.50 22.48
N GLN A 72 -10.60 -6.85 22.28
CA GLN A 72 -11.82 -7.48 21.78
C GLN A 72 -11.81 -7.63 20.24
N GLY A 73 -10.86 -7.01 19.54
CA GLY A 73 -10.81 -7.00 18.09
C GLY A 73 -11.80 -6.03 17.45
N VAL A 74 -12.39 -5.13 18.25
CA VAL A 74 -13.45 -4.22 17.81
C VAL A 74 -13.28 -2.82 18.40
N LEU A 75 -13.69 -1.82 17.64
CA LEU A 75 -13.71 -0.41 18.05
C LEU A 75 -15.02 0.23 17.62
N THR A 76 -15.47 1.25 18.34
CA THR A 76 -16.65 2.01 17.92
C THR A 76 -16.33 2.90 16.73
N VAL A 77 -17.34 3.19 15.89
CA VAL A 77 -17.17 4.12 14.75
C VAL A 77 -16.57 5.46 15.19
N ALA A 78 -16.98 5.97 16.36
CA ALA A 78 -16.44 7.21 16.92
C ALA A 78 -14.94 7.11 17.26
N GLN A 79 -14.49 5.96 17.78
CA GLN A 79 -13.06 5.71 18.03
C GLN A 79 -12.27 5.61 16.74
N ILE A 80 -12.80 4.92 15.72
CA ILE A 80 -12.15 4.81 14.40
C ILE A 80 -11.99 6.20 13.77
N ARG A 81 -13.05 7.03 13.80
CA ARG A 81 -12.99 8.43 13.32
C ARG A 81 -11.88 9.21 14.03
N HIS A 82 -11.83 9.10 15.36
CA HIS A 82 -10.81 9.80 16.14
C HIS A 82 -9.39 9.34 15.82
N ILE A 83 -9.19 8.04 15.59
CA ILE A 83 -7.89 7.48 15.20
C ILE A 83 -7.46 8.00 13.84
N LEU A 84 -8.36 7.96 12.83
CA LEU A 84 -8.07 8.43 11.47
C LEU A 84 -7.76 9.93 11.41
N GLY A 85 -8.44 10.75 12.22
CA GLY A 85 -8.13 12.19 12.34
C GLY A 85 -6.85 12.50 13.12
N THR A 86 -6.35 11.56 13.93
CA THR A 86 -5.15 11.74 14.78
C THR A 86 -3.89 11.15 14.15
N TYR A 87 -4.00 10.06 13.37
CA TYR A 87 -2.90 9.32 12.78
C TYR A 87 -2.99 9.31 11.25
N GLY A 88 -2.10 10.05 10.57
CA GLY A 88 -1.98 10.11 9.10
C GLY A 88 -1.71 11.54 8.58
N GLU A 89 -1.75 11.70 7.24
CA GLU A 89 -2.21 12.97 6.66
C GLU A 89 -3.64 13.17 7.16
N ARG A 90 -3.92 14.32 7.78
CA ARG A 90 -5.21 14.58 8.42
C ARG A 90 -6.34 14.41 7.41
N LEU A 91 -6.99 13.25 7.41
CA LEU A 91 -8.25 13.08 6.72
C LEU A 91 -9.24 14.01 7.42
N ASP A 92 -9.86 14.90 6.65
CA ASP A 92 -10.89 15.78 7.19
C ASP A 92 -12.10 14.93 7.64
N ASP A 93 -12.89 15.46 8.57
CA ASP A 93 -14.06 14.76 9.10
C ASP A 93 -15.03 14.33 7.98
N GLU A 94 -15.14 15.13 6.92
CA GLU A 94 -15.94 14.81 5.72
C GLU A 94 -15.39 13.62 4.93
N GLU A 95 -14.08 13.50 4.78
CA GLU A 95 -13.47 12.36 4.08
C GLU A 95 -13.62 11.08 4.89
N THR A 96 -13.45 11.19 6.20
CA THR A 96 -13.65 10.08 7.13
C THR A 96 -15.11 9.61 7.11
N ASP A 97 -16.07 10.53 7.10
CA ASP A 97 -17.49 10.21 6.98
C ASP A 97 -17.82 9.52 5.65
N ARG A 98 -17.23 9.99 4.54
CA ARG A 98 -17.40 9.33 3.23
C ARG A 98 -16.85 7.90 3.23
N ILE A 99 -15.66 7.68 3.78
CA ILE A 99 -15.07 6.33 3.86
C ILE A 99 -15.95 5.40 4.70
N LEU A 100 -16.42 5.89 5.86
CA LEU A 100 -17.30 5.12 6.72
C LEU A 100 -18.65 4.83 6.04
N GLU A 101 -19.22 5.78 5.31
CA GLU A 101 -20.47 5.60 4.55
C GLU A 101 -20.30 4.61 3.38
N LEU A 102 -19.25 4.77 2.57
CA LEU A 102 -18.92 3.86 1.46
C LEU A 102 -18.79 2.41 1.94
N LEU A 103 -18.19 2.21 3.10
CA LEU A 103 -18.00 0.89 3.69
C LEU A 103 -19.23 0.39 4.48
N GLY A 104 -20.26 1.22 4.66
CA GLY A 104 -21.49 0.90 5.38
C GLY A 104 -21.38 0.93 6.91
N TYR A 105 -20.35 1.59 7.47
CA TYR A 105 -20.10 1.72 8.90
C TYR A 105 -20.58 3.06 9.45
N GLN A 106 -21.90 3.24 9.51
CA GLN A 106 -22.49 4.50 9.97
C GLN A 106 -22.52 4.63 11.51
N HIS A 107 -22.83 3.53 12.22
CA HIS A 107 -22.94 3.52 13.68
C HIS A 107 -22.59 2.14 14.25
N GLY A 108 -22.15 2.09 15.51
CA GLY A 108 -21.97 0.86 16.27
C GLY A 108 -20.52 0.44 16.45
N ILE A 109 -20.32 -0.87 16.55
CA ILE A 109 -19.04 -1.51 16.84
C ILE A 109 -18.53 -2.17 15.56
N VAL A 110 -17.29 -1.86 15.20
CA VAL A 110 -16.65 -2.26 13.95
C VAL A 110 -15.44 -3.15 14.26
N LYS A 111 -15.33 -4.28 13.56
CA LYS A 111 -14.11 -5.09 13.56
C LYS A 111 -13.05 -4.38 12.74
N TYR A 112 -12.03 -3.84 13.41
CA TYR A 112 -11.03 -3.00 12.74
C TYR A 112 -10.19 -3.77 11.72
N GLU A 113 -9.96 -5.07 11.92
CA GLU A 113 -9.26 -5.90 10.95
C GLU A 113 -10.01 -5.96 9.60
N ALA A 114 -11.32 -6.21 9.65
CA ALA A 114 -12.17 -6.22 8.45
C ALA A 114 -12.29 -4.84 7.80
N PHE A 115 -12.29 -3.77 8.60
CA PHE A 115 -12.29 -2.40 8.12
C PHE A 115 -10.99 -2.05 7.37
N ILE A 116 -9.84 -2.40 7.96
CA ILE A 116 -8.52 -2.17 7.35
C ILE A 116 -8.40 -2.97 6.04
N ASP A 117 -8.85 -4.22 6.02
CA ASP A 117 -8.83 -5.03 4.80
C ASP A 117 -9.67 -4.42 3.69
N ARG A 118 -10.89 -3.93 3.99
CA ARG A 118 -11.71 -3.23 2.99
C ARG A 118 -11.07 -1.95 2.47
N ILE A 119 -10.48 -1.12 3.34
CA ILE A 119 -9.80 0.10 2.90
C ILE A 119 -8.63 -0.24 1.97
N LEU A 120 -7.89 -1.30 2.28
CA LEU A 120 -6.76 -1.75 1.46
C LEU A 120 -7.19 -2.40 0.14
N GLU A 121 -8.39 -2.97 0.07
CA GLU A 121 -9.00 -3.45 -1.18
C GLU A 121 -9.44 -2.27 -2.06
N GLU A 122 -10.20 -1.32 -1.51
CA GLU A 122 -10.70 -0.15 -2.26
C GLU A 122 -9.57 0.75 -2.78
N THR A 123 -8.46 0.89 -2.04
CA THR A 123 -7.28 1.66 -2.48
C THR A 123 -6.47 0.96 -3.57
N LYS A 124 -6.61 -0.36 -3.73
CA LYS A 124 -6.03 -1.08 -4.87
C LYS A 124 -6.82 -0.86 -6.16
N GLU A 125 -8.13 -0.61 -6.08
CA GLU A 125 -8.94 -0.38 -7.29
C GLU A 125 -8.78 1.03 -7.87
N SER A 126 -8.50 2.04 -7.04
CA SER A 126 -8.26 3.41 -7.52
C SER A 126 -6.88 3.61 -8.16
N ALA A 127 -5.86 2.84 -7.77
CA ALA A 127 -4.53 2.90 -8.37
C ALA A 127 -4.43 2.29 -9.78
N PHE A 128 -5.49 1.63 -10.27
CA PHE A 128 -5.53 0.98 -11.58
C PHE A 128 -6.64 1.50 -12.51
N SER A 129 -7.36 2.57 -12.13
CA SER A 129 -8.45 3.15 -12.95
C SER A 129 -8.07 4.43 -13.71
N ASP A 130 -6.86 4.95 -13.55
CA ASP A 130 -6.34 5.98 -14.45
C ASP A 130 -5.81 5.34 -15.75
N ASN A 131 -6.74 4.92 -16.62
CA ASN A 131 -6.48 4.61 -18.04
C ASN A 131 -7.25 5.57 -18.95
#